data_AF-A0A261G7Z0-F1
#
_entry.id   AF-A0A261G7Z0-F1
#
_cell.length_a   1.000
_cell.length_b   1.000
_cell.length_c   1.000
_cell.angle_alpha   90.00
_cell.angle_beta   90.00
_cell.angle_gamma   90.00
#
_symmetry.space_group_name_H-M   'P 1'
#
loop_
_entity.id
_entity.type
_entity.pdbx_description
1 polymer ?
#
loop_
_entity_poly.entity_id
_entity_poly.type
_entity_poly.pdbx_seq_one_letter_code
_entity_poly.pdbx_strand_id
1 'polypeptide(L)' 'MSQAQLASVSGVSLGSLRRFEQLHEISLTSLVSIAFALQCENDFESLFANPYYATIEDVEAARKRGE' A
#
# COMPACT_ATOMS: atom_id res chain seq x y z
N MET A 1 4.87 -18.98 0.49
CA MET A 1 5.58 -18.45 1.69
C MET A 1 4.67 -18.60 2.89
N SER A 2 5.16 -19.09 4.03
CA SER A 2 4.37 -19.16 5.27
C SER A 2 4.37 -17.82 6.02
N GLN A 3 3.43 -17.61 6.95
CA GLN A 3 3.38 -16.40 7.77
C GLN A 3 4.66 -16.17 8.59
N ALA A 4 5.23 -17.24 9.15
CA ALA A 4 6.48 -17.18 9.90
C ALA A 4 7.68 -16.82 9.00
N GLN A 5 7.69 -17.33 7.76
CA GLN A 5 8.70 -16.96 6.77
C GLN A 5 8.57 -15.49 6.36
N LEU A 6 7.34 -15.00 6.12
CA LEU A 6 7.11 -13.60 5.77
C LEU A 6 7.54 -12.66 6.89
N ALA A 7 7.17 -12.96 8.14
CA ALA A 7 7.64 -12.21 9.30
C ALA A 7 9.17 -12.15 9.37
N SER A 8 9.85 -13.29 9.14
CA SER A 8 11.30 -13.35 9.11
C SER A 8 11.92 -12.52 7.98
N VAL A 9 11.40 -12.62 6.75
CA VAL A 9 12.00 -11.97 5.57
C VAL A 9 11.70 -10.47 5.55
N SER A 10 10.51 -10.05 5.99
CA SER A 10 10.12 -8.62 6.07
C SER A 10 10.68 -7.89 7.29
N GLY A 11 11.23 -8.60 8.28
CA GLY A 11 11.63 -8.00 9.56
C GLY A 11 10.46 -7.56 10.44
N VAL A 12 9.22 -7.87 10.07
CA VAL A 12 8.02 -7.57 10.83
C VAL A 12 7.74 -8.70 11.83
N SER A 13 7.41 -8.36 13.08
CA SER A 13 7.09 -9.39 14.07
C SER A 13 5.87 -10.23 13.64
N LEU A 14 5.89 -11.53 13.95
CA LEU A 14 4.76 -12.42 13.66
C LEU A 14 3.45 -11.93 14.30
N GLY A 15 3.53 -11.32 15.48
CA GLY A 15 2.36 -10.74 16.16
C GLY A 15 1.79 -9.53 15.42
N SER A 16 2.64 -8.64 14.91
CA SER A 16 2.21 -7.51 14.07
C SER A 16 1.59 -7.99 12.76
N LEU A 17 2.20 -8.99 12.11
CA LEU A 17 1.67 -9.57 10.88
C LEU A 17 0.31 -10.22 11.10
N ARG A 18 0.12 -10.96 12.20
CA ARG A 18 -1.18 -11.52 12.58
C ARG A 18 -2.26 -10.47 12.84
N ARG A 19 -1.93 -9.40 13.58
CA ARG A 19 -2.86 -8.30 13.80
C ARG A 19 -3.24 -7.62 12.49
N PHE A 20 -2.28 -7.43 11.59
CA PHE A 20 -2.56 -6.87 10.27
C PHE A 20 -3.53 -7.73 9.48
N GLU A 21 -3.29 -9.04 9.39
CA GLU A 21 -4.16 -9.96 8.65
C GLU A 21 -5.56 -10.12 9.29
N GLN A 22 -5.70 -9.92 10.60
CA GLN A 22 -6.97 -10.08 11.32
C GLN A 22 -7.78 -8.78 11.44
N LEU A 23 -7.10 -7.66 11.70
CA LEU A 23 -7.70 -6.38 12.06
C LEU A 23 -7.48 -5.31 10.99
N HIS A 24 -6.68 -5.59 9.96
CA HIS A 24 -6.30 -4.63 8.91
C HIS A 24 -5.53 -3.42 9.42
N GLU A 25 -4.88 -3.56 10.58
CA GLU A 25 -4.16 -2.48 11.25
C GLU A 25 -2.66 -2.78 11.34
N ILE A 26 -1.84 -1.87 10.80
CA ILE A 26 -0.37 -1.98 10.78
C ILE A 26 0.26 -0.60 10.61
N SER A 27 1.52 -0.43 11.01
CA SER A 27 2.26 0.78 10.65
C SER A 27 2.63 0.79 9.17
N LEU A 28 2.67 1.98 8.56
CA LEU A 28 3.08 2.14 7.16
C LEU A 28 4.46 1.52 6.88
N THR A 29 5.44 1.72 7.77
CA THR A 29 6.78 1.13 7.63
C THR A 29 6.74 -0.39 7.53
N SER A 30 5.91 -1.04 8.34
CA SER A 30 5.79 -2.50 8.33
C SER A 30 5.05 -2.98 7.09
N LEU A 31 4.03 -2.25 6.63
CA LEU A 31 3.33 -2.54 5.37
C LEU A 31 4.28 -2.47 4.17
N VAL A 32 5.09 -1.42 4.09
CA VAL A 32 6.11 -1.26 3.04
C VAL A 32 7.13 -2.41 3.10
N SER A 33 7.60 -2.77 4.30
CA SER A 33 8.56 -3.88 4.46
C SER A 33 7.98 -5.23 4.02
N ILE A 34 6.70 -5.48 4.29
CA ILE A 34 5.97 -6.65 3.79
C ILE A 34 5.88 -6.62 2.26
N ALA A 35 5.60 -5.46 1.66
CA ALA A 35 5.49 -5.33 0.22
C ALA A 35 6.81 -5.64 -0.51
N PHE A 36 7.93 -5.12 0.00
CA PHE A 36 9.26 -5.47 -0.53
C PHE A 36 9.57 -6.96 -0.37
N ALA A 37 9.22 -7.59 0.76
CA ALA A 37 9.41 -9.02 0.97
C ALA A 37 8.57 -9.89 0.00
N LEU A 38 7.45 -9.34 -0.49
CA LEU A 38 6.56 -9.96 -1.46
C LEU A 38 6.85 -9.56 -2.92
N GLN A 39 7.82 -8.67 -3.15
CA GLN A 39 8.12 -8.07 -4.46
C GLN A 39 6.90 -7.36 -5.09
N CYS A 40 6.08 -6.72 -4.26
CA CYS A 40 4.88 -5.97 -4.67
C CYS A 40 4.98 -4.49 -4.30
N GLU A 41 6.17 -3.95 -4.12
CA GLU A 41 6.40 -2.53 -3.82
C GLU A 41 5.85 -1.59 -4.89
N ASN A 42 5.82 -2.02 -6.16
CA ASN A 42 5.27 -1.23 -7.27
C ASN A 42 3.77 -0.98 -7.13
N ASP A 43 3.04 -1.80 -6.37
CA ASP A 43 1.60 -1.62 -6.14
C ASP A 43 1.32 -0.31 -5.38
N PHE A 44 2.30 0.22 -4.63
CA PHE A 44 2.17 1.52 -3.97
C PHE A 44 2.05 2.70 -4.94
N GLU A 45 2.59 2.59 -6.16
CA GLU A 45 2.41 3.64 -7.17
C GLU A 45 0.94 3.75 -7.58
N SER A 46 0.22 2.63 -7.58
CA SER A 46 -1.20 2.58 -7.95
C SER A 46 -2.14 3.11 -6.86
N LEU A 47 -1.71 3.07 -5.59
CA LEU A 47 -2.50 3.46 -4.42
C LEU A 47 -3.02 4.90 -4.49
N PHE A 48 -2.25 5.79 -5.13
CA PHE A 48 -2.56 7.21 -5.29
C PHE A 48 -2.52 7.67 -6.76
N ALA A 49 -2.60 6.74 -7.71
CA ALA A 49 -2.53 7.06 -9.14
C ALA A 49 -3.75 7.85 -9.63
N ASN A 50 -4.89 7.70 -8.95
CA ASN A 50 -6.09 8.46 -9.28
C ASN A 50 -6.04 9.83 -8.60
N PRO A 51 -6.09 10.93 -9.37
CA PRO A 51 -6.16 12.27 -8.80
C PRO A 51 -7.42 12.40 -7.94
N TYR A 52 -7.24 12.94 -6.75
CA TYR A 52 -8.35 13.36 -5.91
C TYR A 52 -8.91 14.68 -6.46
N TYR A 53 -10.17 14.66 -6.89
CA TYR A 53 -10.87 15.86 -7.33
C TYR A 53 -11.67 16.42 -6.16
N ALA A 54 -11.24 17.56 -5.63
CA ALA A 54 -11.93 18.22 -4.53
C ALA A 54 -13.01 19.18 -5.05
N THR A 55 -12.82 19.74 -6.25
CA THR A 55 -13.74 20.71 -6.86
C THR A 55 -14.09 20.39 -8.31
N ILE A 56 -15.08 21.11 -8.85
CA ILE A 56 -15.47 21.00 -10.26
C ILE A 56 -14.32 21.46 -11.17
N GLU A 57 -13.59 22.50 -10.78
CA GLU A 57 -12.42 23.02 -11.50
C GLU A 57 -11.32 21.96 -11.64
N ASP A 58 -11.11 21.11 -10.64
CA ASP A 58 -10.12 20.02 -10.71
C ASP A 58 -10.48 19.01 -11.81
N VAL A 59 -11.78 18.71 -11.95
CA VAL A 59 -12.32 17.80 -12.97
C VAL A 59 -12.18 18.42 -14.37
N GLU A 60 -12.50 19.71 -14.53
CA GLU A 60 -12.35 20.42 -15.80
C GLU A 60 -10.88 20.49 -16.25
N ALA A 61 -9.96 20.74 -15.30
CA ALA A 61 -8.53 20.77 -15.57
C ALA A 61 -7.98 19.39 -15.97
N ALA A 62 -8.49 18.30 -15.39
CA ALA A 62 -8.08 16.94 -15.75
C ALA A 62 -8.56 16.53 -17.14
N ARG A 63 -9.79 16.90 -17.51
CA ARG A 63 -10.32 16.64 -18.85
C ARG A 63 -9.48 17.28 -19.96
N LYS A 64 -8.99 18.52 -19.73
CA LYS A 64 -8.11 19.24 -20.67
C LYS A 64 -6.70 18.63 -20.83
N ARG A 65 -6.22 17.83 -19.86
CA ARG A 65 -4.89 17.19 -19.91
C ARG A 65 -4.89 15.86 -20.68
N GLY A 66 -6.07 15.29 -20.92
CA GLY A 66 -6.23 14.03 -21.67
C GLY A 66 -6.57 14.21 -23.16
N GLU A 67 -6.70 15.46 -23.63
CA GLU A 67 -6.86 15.85 -25.05
C GLU A 67 -5.50 16.20 -25.67
#